data_AF-A0A7W8M9V1-F1
#
_entry.id   AF-A0A7W8M9V1-F1
#
_cell.length_a   1.000
_cell.length_b   1.000
_cell.length_c   1.000
_cell.angle_alpha   90.00
_cell.angle_beta   90.00
_cell.angle_gamma   90.00
#
_symmetry.space_group_name_H-M   'P 1'
#
loop_
_entity.id
_entity.type
_entity.pdbx_description
1 polymer ?
#
loop_
_entity_poly.entity_id
_entity_poly.type
_entity_poly.pdbx_seq_one_letter_code
_entity_poly.pdbx_strand_id
1 'polypeptide(L)' 'MSTTMTVRIEDELKERLERLAASTKRSKSFLAAEAIREFVELNEWQVREAQAALKEADADDFASRQELDALADKWKESSR' A
#
# COMPACT_ATOMS: atom_id res chain seq x y z
N MET A 1 -0.75 14.84 16.68
CA MET A 1 -1.60 14.29 17.76
C MET A 1 -1.56 12.77 17.64
N SER A 2 -1.61 12.04 18.76
CA SER A 2 -1.71 10.57 18.75
C SER A 2 -3.06 10.13 19.32
N THR A 3 -3.57 9.00 18.83
CA THR A 3 -4.77 8.33 19.35
C THR A 3 -4.39 6.92 19.79
N THR A 4 -5.17 6.34 20.71
CA THR A 4 -4.95 5.00 21.24
C THR A 4 -6.03 4.07 20.72
N MET A 5 -5.63 2.91 20.22
CA MET A 5 -6.53 1.80 19.86
C MET A 5 -6.13 0.53 20.60
N THR A 6 -7.10 -0.33 20.90
CA THR A 6 -6.85 -1.66 21.45
C THR A 6 -6.98 -2.68 20.33
N VAL A 7 -5.93 -3.47 20.10
CA VAL A 7 -5.91 -4.52 19.07
C VAL A 7 -5.76 -5.87 19.76
N ARG A 8 -6.64 -6.81 19.42
CA ARG A 8 -6.50 -8.20 19.86
C ARG A 8 -5.52 -8.91 18.93
N ILE A 9 -4.53 -9.57 19.51
CA ILE A 9 -3.53 -10.38 18.81
C ILE A 9 -3.44 -11.75 19.49
N GLU A 10 -2.97 -12.74 18.76
CA GLU A 10 -2.69 -14.07 19.29
C GLU A 10 -1.52 -14.02 20.28
N ASP A 11 -1.54 -14.91 21.28
CA ASP A 11 -0.52 -14.95 22.32
C ASP A 11 0.89 -15.18 21.75
N GLU A 12 1.03 -16.04 20.75
CA GLU A 12 2.30 -16.29 20.07
C GLU A 12 2.85 -15.00 19.42
N LEU A 13 1.99 -14.22 18.79
CA LEU A 13 2.38 -12.95 18.16
C LEU A 13 2.82 -11.93 19.23
N LYS A 14 2.11 -11.86 20.36
CA LYS A 14 2.50 -11.01 21.49
C LYS A 14 3.90 -11.36 22.00
N GLU A 15 4.21 -12.64 22.17
CA GLU A 15 5.53 -13.07 22.63
C GLU A 15 6.63 -12.74 21.62
N ARG A 16 6.36 -12.94 20.32
CA ARG A 16 7.29 -12.57 19.25
C ARG A 16 7.59 -11.06 19.26
N LEU A 17 6.56 -10.23 19.44
CA LEU A 17 6.70 -8.78 19.55
C LEU A 17 7.48 -8.38 20.82
N GLU A 18 7.27 -9.07 21.94
CA GLU A 18 8.02 -8.88 23.19
C GLU A 18 9.52 -9.14 23.02
N ARG A 19 9.88 -10.24 22.36
CA ARG A 19 11.28 -10.57 22.04
C ARG A 19 11.92 -9.54 21.12
N LEU A 20 11.18 -9.10 20.09
CA LEU A 20 11.65 -8.09 19.14
C LEU A 20 11.87 -6.74 19.83
N ALA A 21 10.93 -6.30 20.65
CA ALA A 21 11.04 -5.07 21.44
C ALA A 21 12.29 -5.06 22.32
N ALA A 22 12.57 -6.18 22.99
CA ALA A 22 13.75 -6.35 23.83
C ALA A 22 15.05 -6.29 23.03
N SER A 23 15.13 -6.96 21.87
CA SER A 23 16.34 -6.97 21.04
C SER A 23 16.63 -5.63 20.38
N THR A 24 15.59 -4.89 19.97
CA THR A 24 15.74 -3.57 19.31
C THR A 24 15.79 -2.39 20.29
N LYS A 25 15.64 -2.64 21.60
CA LYS A 25 15.50 -1.59 22.64
C LYS A 25 14.36 -0.60 22.32
N ARG A 26 13.25 -1.09 21.81
CA ARG A 26 12.04 -0.30 21.49
C ARG A 26 10.86 -0.74 22.33
N SER A 27 9.85 0.10 22.46
CA SER A 27 8.60 -0.29 23.13
C SER A 27 7.72 -1.12 22.17
N LYS A 28 6.88 -1.98 22.75
CA LYS A 28 5.90 -2.78 21.99
C LYS A 28 4.94 -1.89 21.20
N SER A 29 4.48 -0.81 21.83
CA SER A 29 3.58 0.16 21.20
C SER A 29 4.25 0.89 20.03
N PHE A 30 5.56 1.18 20.12
CA PHE A 30 6.30 1.76 19.00
C PHE A 30 6.35 0.80 17.81
N LEU A 31 6.75 -0.46 18.04
CA LEU A 31 6.83 -1.47 16.98
C LEU A 31 5.47 -1.80 16.37
N ALA A 32 4.42 -1.87 17.19
CA ALA A 32 3.05 -2.08 16.71
C ALA A 32 2.57 -0.92 15.84
N ALA A 33 2.85 0.33 16.25
CA ALA A 33 2.49 1.51 15.48
C ALA A 33 3.27 1.59 14.14
N GLU A 34 4.55 1.24 14.14
CA GLU A 34 5.37 1.14 12.92
C GLU A 34 4.80 0.10 11.96
N ALA A 35 4.54 -1.12 12.43
CA ALA A 35 3.99 -2.19 11.61
C ALA A 35 2.62 -1.83 11.01
N ILE A 36 1.75 -1.17 11.79
CA ILE A 36 0.46 -0.68 11.30
C ILE A 36 0.66 0.41 10.24
N ARG A 37 1.60 1.34 10.44
CA ARG A 37 1.90 2.39 9.46
C ARG A 37 2.38 1.80 8.13
N GLU A 38 3.37 0.92 8.18
CA GLU A 38 3.90 0.25 6.99
C GLU A 38 2.81 -0.54 6.26
N PHE A 39 1.96 -1.24 7.00
CA PHE A 39 0.82 -1.96 6.43
C PHE A 39 -0.17 -1.01 5.73
N VAL A 40 -0.53 0.11 6.36
CA VAL A 40 -1.45 1.09 5.77
C VAL A 40 -0.84 1.71 4.52
N GLU A 41 0.39 2.20 4.59
CA GLU A 41 1.08 2.81 3.45
C GLU A 41 1.20 1.86 2.26
N LEU A 42 1.49 0.58 2.52
CA LEU A 42 1.60 -0.46 1.49
C LEU A 42 0.26 -0.76 0.80
N ASN A 43 -0.86 -0.66 1.50
CA ASN A 43 -2.17 -1.02 0.95
C ASN A 43 -2.95 0.19 0.42
N GLU A 44 -2.75 1.36 1.01
CA GLU A 44 -3.51 2.56 0.68
C GLU A 44 -3.25 3.04 -0.75
N TRP A 45 -2.01 2.91 -1.25
CA TRP A 45 -1.72 3.28 -2.64
C TRP A 45 -2.48 2.41 -3.64
N GLN A 46 -2.58 1.10 -3.41
CA GLN A 46 -3.29 0.18 -4.32
C GLN A 46 -4.78 0.46 -4.33
N VAL A 47 -5.36 0.66 -3.15
CA VAL A 47 -6.78 0.97 -3.01
C VAL A 47 -7.11 2.31 -3.67
N ARG A 48 -6.26 3.33 -3.48
CA ARG A 48 -6.45 4.64 -4.08
C ARG A 48 -6.39 4.59 -5.60
N GLU A 49 -5.38 3.91 -6.17
CA GLU A 49 -5.25 3.77 -7.63
C GLU A 49 -6.43 2.99 -8.22
N ALA A 50 -6.86 1.89 -7.57
CA ALA A 50 -8.03 1.14 -8.02
C ALA A 50 -9.30 2.00 -8.02
N GLN A 51 -9.50 2.81 -6.97
CA GLN A 51 -10.65 3.73 -6.88
C GLN A 51 -10.57 4.85 -7.92
N ALA A 52 -9.38 5.39 -8.20
CA ALA A 52 -9.18 6.41 -9.23
C ALA A 52 -9.49 5.85 -10.62
N ALA A 53 -8.93 4.69 -10.96
CA ALA A 53 -9.17 4.02 -12.24
C ALA A 53 -10.65 3.67 -12.45
N LEU A 54 -11.35 3.21 -11.39
CA LEU A 54 -12.80 2.98 -11.44
C LEU A 54 -13.57 4.28 -11.75
N LYS A 55 -13.18 5.39 -11.12
CA LYS A 55 -13.82 6.69 -11.34
C LYS A 55 -13.58 7.23 -12.76
N GLU A 56 -12.37 7.07 -13.30
CA GLU A 56 -12.03 7.42 -14.68
C GLU A 56 -12.85 6.58 -15.68
N ALA A 57 -12.94 5.27 -15.43
CA ALA A 57 -13.75 4.35 -16.23
C ALA A 57 -15.26 4.71 -16.18
N ASP A 58 -15.79 5.01 -15.00
CA ASP A 58 -17.18 5.46 -14.83
C ASP A 58 -17.45 6.81 -15.52
N ALA A 59 -16.40 7.62 -15.72
CA ALA A 59 -16.47 8.89 -16.45
C ALA A 59 -16.25 8.75 -17.97
N ASP A 60 -16.10 7.53 -18.49
CA ASP A 60 -15.74 7.23 -19.88
C ASP A 60 -14.40 7.87 -20.32
N ASP A 61 -13.52 8.16 -19.35
CA ASP A 61 -12.21 8.78 -19.56
C ASP A 61 -11.17 7.73 -19.97
N PHE A 62 -11.39 7.17 -21.16
CA PHE A 62 -10.51 6.19 -21.77
C PHE A 62 -9.67 6.82 -22.88
N ALA A 63 -8.46 6.28 -23.08
CA ALA A 63 -7.61 6.65 -24.20
C ALA A 63 -8.35 6.46 -25.53
N SER A 64 -8.23 7.45 -26.40
CA SER A 64 -8.73 7.39 -27.76
C SER A 64 -7.94 6.38 -28.60
N ARG A 65 -8.54 5.93 -29.71
CA ARG A 65 -7.86 5.03 -30.65
C ARG A 65 -6.52 5.59 -31.17
N GLN A 66 -6.46 6.90 -31.38
CA GLN A 66 -5.26 7.56 -31.88
C GLN A 66 -4.12 7.53 -30.86
N GLU A 67 -4.42 7.65 -29.57
CA GLU A 67 -3.44 7.54 -28.49
C GLU A 67 -2.95 6.10 -28.33
N LEU A 68 -3.83 5.11 -28.51
CA LEU A 68 -3.47 3.70 -28.51
C LEU A 68 -2.54 3.34 -29.67
N ASP A 69 -2.81 3.86 -30.88
CA ASP A 69 -1.97 3.64 -32.06
C ASP A 69 -0.57 4.26 -31.88
N ALA A 70 -0.51 5.50 -31.37
CA ALA A 70 0.76 6.16 -31.06
C ALA A 70 1.58 5.43 -29.98
N LEU A 71 0.91 4.86 -28.97
CA LEU A 71 1.55 4.04 -27.96
C LEU A 71 2.11 2.75 -28.59
N ALA A 72 1.33 2.06 -29.42
CA ALA A 72 1.77 0.81 -30.06
C ALA A 72 3.05 1.00 -30.90
N ASP A 73 3.16 2.11 -31.62
CA ASP A 73 4.33 2.38 -32.46
C ASP A 73 5.58 2.74 -31.64
N LYS A 74 5.42 3.51 -30.56
CA LYS A 74 6.52 3.80 -29.63
C LYS A 74 7.15 2.54 -29.02
N TRP A 75 6.33 1.56 -28.65
CA TRP A 75 6.84 0.33 -28.01
C TRP A 75 7.48 -0.63 -29.02
N LYS A 76 7.00 -0.67 -30.27
CA LYS A 76 7.69 -1.39 -31.35
C LYS A 76 9.10 -0.86 -31.60
N GLU A 77 9.28 0.46 -31.56
CA GLU A 77 10.58 1.10 -31.78
C GLU A 77 11.55 0.87 -30.62
N SER A 78 11.04 0.88 -29.37
CA SER A 78 11.82 0.57 -28.16
C SER A 78 12.23 -0.91 -28.03
N SER A 79 11.58 -1.81 -28.76
CA SER A 79 11.85 -3.26 -28.72
C SER A 79 12.82 -3.74 -29.80
N ARG A 80 13.46 -2.81 -30.52
CA ARG A 80 14.41 -3.07 -31.61
C ARG A 80 15.86 -2.84 -31.21
#